data_AF-A0A4Q6G2E4-F1
#
_entry.id   AF-A0A4Q6G2E4-F1
#
_cell.length_a   1.000
_cell.length_b   1.000
_cell.length_c   1.000
_cell.angle_alpha   90.00
_cell.angle_beta   90.00
_cell.angle_gamma   90.00
#
_symmetry.space_group_name_H-M   'P 1'
#
loop_
_entity.id
_entity.type
_entity.pdbx_description
1 polymer ?
#
loop_
_entity_poly.entity_id
_entity_poly.type
_entity_poly.pdbx_seq_one_letter_code
_entity_poly.pdbx_strand_id
1 'polypeptide(L)'
;MSIFGKKPTSGHGIAEGDASKPSFDAPNVEKYAYSPSSSASPTATRAPSMDPPHVQKAAPPTMTQAPGLVPNNTNAPQARAQTQTQSPTIAPNSHKETSDVQRTSYTIDDVIRLMRELPDSKKEMVVIIVQKTLLSAKIDISAIIDDAQRKVDKLTRLNDKNMAEIRELEDAIIQKKAEVDRLTKELDETSGVKQIFESTYGQHMKSTSESLPDKTTPPGAPHMKVF
;
A
#
# COMPACT_ATOMS: atom_id res chain seq x y z
N MET A 1 -45.17 48.02 -27.88
CA MET A 1 -44.43 49.20 -27.37
C MET A 1 -42.96 49.01 -27.70
N SER A 2 -42.31 49.99 -28.31
CA SER A 2 -40.89 49.97 -28.66
C SER A 2 -40.30 51.33 -28.30
N ILE A 3 -39.33 51.39 -27.39
CA ILE A 3 -38.64 52.62 -27.00
C ILE A 3 -37.27 52.29 -26.37
N PHE A 4 -36.20 52.80 -27.01
CA PHE A 4 -34.85 53.10 -26.47
C PHE A 4 -34.11 51.99 -25.66
N GLY A 5 -32.90 51.55 -26.01
CA GLY A 5 -31.90 52.12 -26.93
C GLY A 5 -31.03 53.18 -26.23
N LYS A 6 -29.90 52.76 -25.64
CA LYS A 6 -28.77 53.60 -25.21
C LYS A 6 -27.51 52.74 -24.93
N LYS A 7 -26.50 52.85 -25.79
CA LYS A 7 -25.08 52.83 -25.38
C LYS A 7 -24.72 54.29 -25.04
N PRO A 8 -23.90 54.56 -24.00
CA PRO A 8 -22.43 54.57 -24.12
C PRO A 8 -21.79 53.74 -22.97
N THR A 9 -20.48 53.61 -22.77
CA THR A 9 -19.39 54.60 -22.89
C THR A 9 -18.02 53.94 -23.06
N SER A 10 -17.09 54.68 -23.69
CA SER A 10 -15.68 54.31 -23.80
C SER A 10 -14.97 54.58 -22.47
N GLY A 11 -14.30 53.57 -21.92
CA GLY A 11 -13.40 53.69 -20.77
C GLY A 11 -11.99 53.34 -21.21
N HIS A 12 -11.19 54.34 -21.56
CA HIS A 12 -9.76 54.16 -21.78
C HIS A 12 -9.09 53.94 -20.42
N GLY A 13 -8.38 52.81 -20.28
CA GLY A 13 -7.69 52.43 -19.04
C GLY A 13 -6.42 51.66 -19.37
N ILE A 14 -5.40 52.36 -19.86
CA ILE A 14 -4.05 51.80 -19.94
C ILE A 14 -3.51 51.79 -18.51
N ALA A 15 -3.44 50.60 -17.92
CA ALA A 15 -2.68 50.34 -16.71
C ALA A 15 -1.65 49.27 -17.05
N GLU A 16 -0.38 49.67 -17.11
CA GLU A 16 0.74 48.74 -17.10
C GLU A 16 0.73 47.98 -15.77
N GLY A 17 0.18 46.77 -15.82
CA GLY A 17 0.05 45.85 -14.69
C GLY A 17 0.90 44.62 -14.94
N ASP A 18 2.13 44.69 -14.44
CA ASP A 18 3.12 43.63 -14.26
C ASP A 18 2.69 42.20 -14.65
N ALA A 19 3.45 41.59 -15.58
CA ALA A 19 3.25 40.23 -16.04
C ALA A 19 3.75 39.21 -15.01
N SER A 20 3.14 39.21 -13.82
CA SER A 20 3.17 38.14 -12.83
C SER A 20 2.56 36.88 -13.43
N LYS A 21 3.38 36.16 -14.21
CA LYS A 21 3.12 34.78 -14.62
C LYS A 21 2.80 33.97 -13.35
N PRO A 22 1.71 33.18 -13.29
CA PRO A 22 1.62 32.16 -12.27
C PRO A 22 2.79 31.20 -12.47
N SER A 23 3.79 31.28 -11.59
CA SER A 23 4.81 30.26 -11.48
C SER A 23 4.09 28.98 -11.10
N PHE A 24 3.94 28.08 -12.07
CA PHE A 24 3.44 26.76 -11.81
C PHE A 24 4.57 26.03 -11.08
N ASP A 25 4.55 26.08 -9.75
CA ASP A 25 5.48 25.34 -8.90
C ASP A 25 5.35 23.85 -9.23
N ALA A 26 6.24 23.39 -10.11
CA ALA A 26 6.43 21.98 -10.35
C ALA A 26 6.88 21.36 -9.03
N PRO A 27 6.20 20.32 -8.51
CA PRO A 27 6.66 19.64 -7.30
C PRO A 27 8.09 19.17 -7.56
N ASN A 28 9.00 19.58 -6.69
CA ASN A 28 10.42 19.28 -6.80
C ASN A 28 10.66 17.76 -6.75
N VAL A 29 10.89 17.14 -7.92
CA VAL A 29 11.17 15.70 -8.06
C VAL A 29 12.68 15.38 -7.90
N GLU A 30 13.47 16.24 -7.24
CA GLU A 30 14.83 15.92 -6.82
C GLU A 30 14.87 15.27 -5.42
N LYS A 31 14.38 14.04 -5.29
CA LYS A 31 14.70 13.21 -4.11
C LYS A 31 14.80 11.70 -4.31
N TYR A 32 15.05 11.27 -5.55
CA TYR A 32 15.56 9.92 -5.83
C TYR A 32 17.01 9.99 -6.32
N ALA A 33 17.88 10.49 -5.45
CA ALA A 33 19.33 10.34 -5.62
C ALA A 33 19.67 8.85 -5.51
N TYR A 34 19.80 8.20 -6.67
CA TYR A 34 20.17 6.80 -6.80
C TYR A 34 21.63 6.64 -6.32
N SER A 35 21.81 6.30 -5.05
CA SER A 35 23.15 6.09 -4.48
C SER A 35 23.86 4.95 -5.21
N PRO A 36 24.97 5.19 -5.93
CA PRO A 36 25.75 4.09 -6.48
C PRO A 36 26.35 3.30 -5.32
N SER A 37 25.98 2.03 -5.22
CA SER A 37 26.61 1.09 -4.28
C SER A 37 28.07 0.86 -4.68
N SER A 38 28.97 1.69 -4.15
CA SER A 38 30.41 1.53 -4.35
C SER A 38 30.86 0.18 -3.81
N SER A 39 31.27 -0.70 -4.71
CA SER A 39 31.93 -1.97 -4.39
C SER A 39 33.33 -1.72 -3.85
N ALA A 40 33.43 -1.36 -2.56
CA ALA A 40 34.68 -1.32 -1.83
C ALA A 40 34.91 -2.69 -1.15
N SER A 41 35.76 -3.52 -1.75
CA SER A 41 36.18 -4.80 -1.16
C SER A 41 37.18 -4.58 -0.02
N PRO A 42 36.88 -4.92 1.24
CA PRO A 42 37.91 -5.04 2.27
C PRO A 42 38.69 -6.36 2.08
N THR A 43 40.01 -6.26 2.01
CA THR A 43 40.91 -7.41 2.05
C THR A 43 40.80 -8.12 3.40
N ALA A 44 40.23 -9.33 3.40
CA ALA A 44 40.06 -10.12 4.61
C ALA A 44 41.40 -10.71 5.10
N THR A 45 41.92 -10.16 6.21
CA THR A 45 43.02 -10.77 6.96
C THR A 45 42.59 -12.14 7.51
N ARG A 46 43.33 -13.16 7.12
CA ARG A 46 43.15 -14.57 7.50
C ARG A 46 43.33 -14.78 9.01
N ALA A 47 42.24 -15.10 9.71
CA ALA A 47 42.22 -15.56 11.10
C ALA A 47 41.83 -17.07 11.16
N PRO A 48 42.18 -17.81 12.23
CA PRO A 48 42.10 -19.27 12.23
C PRO A 48 40.67 -19.82 12.41
N SER A 49 40.50 -21.06 11.92
CA SER A 49 39.27 -21.85 11.96
C SER A 49 38.69 -21.99 13.38
N MET A 50 37.41 -21.67 13.53
CA MET A 50 36.56 -22.21 14.61
C MET A 50 35.39 -22.97 13.99
N ASP A 51 35.13 -24.16 14.52
CA ASP A 51 34.07 -25.05 14.06
C ASP A 51 32.66 -24.42 14.21
N PRO A 52 31.75 -24.62 13.23
CA PRO A 52 30.39 -24.14 13.34
C PRO A 52 29.58 -25.00 14.33
N PRO A 53 28.84 -24.39 15.29
CA PRO A 53 27.90 -25.13 16.11
C PRO A 53 26.73 -25.64 15.26
N HIS A 54 26.26 -26.85 15.58
CA HIS A 54 25.24 -27.57 14.85
C HIS A 54 23.87 -26.87 14.96
N VAL A 55 23.45 -26.14 13.92
CA VAL A 55 22.14 -25.47 13.89
C VAL A 55 21.03 -26.51 13.73
N GLN A 56 20.30 -26.76 14.82
CA GLN A 56 19.12 -27.62 14.78
C GLN A 56 18.04 -27.04 13.87
N LYS A 57 17.56 -27.88 12.95
CA LYS A 57 16.52 -27.60 11.98
C LYS A 57 15.17 -27.46 12.68
N ALA A 58 14.79 -26.23 13.05
CA ALA A 58 13.49 -25.94 13.62
C ALA A 58 12.36 -26.32 12.65
N ALA A 59 11.39 -27.09 13.12
CA ALA A 59 10.22 -27.49 12.34
C ALA A 59 9.22 -26.32 12.20
N PRO A 60 8.44 -26.26 11.10
CA PRO A 60 7.37 -25.27 10.98
C PRO A 60 6.27 -25.53 12.03
N PRO A 61 5.66 -24.49 12.61
CA PRO A 61 4.58 -24.65 13.57
C PRO A 61 3.31 -25.18 12.88
N THR A 62 2.82 -26.32 13.36
CA THR A 62 1.49 -26.86 13.02
C THR A 62 0.41 -25.88 13.46
N MET A 63 -0.44 -25.43 12.54
CA MET A 63 -1.65 -24.68 12.92
C MET A 63 -2.68 -25.63 13.54
N THR A 64 -2.78 -25.60 14.86
CA THR A 64 -3.85 -26.25 15.62
C THR A 64 -5.18 -25.56 15.32
N GLN A 65 -5.99 -26.21 14.49
CA GLN A 65 -7.35 -25.81 14.17
C GLN A 65 -8.28 -26.07 15.38
N ALA A 66 -8.86 -25.02 15.96
CA ALA A 66 -9.76 -25.13 17.10
C ALA A 66 -11.19 -25.51 16.65
N PRO A 67 -11.84 -26.53 17.25
CA PRO A 67 -13.23 -26.89 16.94
C PRO A 67 -14.23 -26.01 17.74
N GLY A 68 -15.17 -25.36 17.04
CA GLY A 68 -16.17 -24.46 17.64
C GLY A 68 -17.61 -24.77 17.22
N LEU A 69 -18.52 -24.81 18.20
CA LEU A 69 -19.86 -25.42 18.12
C LEU A 69 -20.91 -24.54 18.86
N VAL A 70 -22.20 -24.47 18.52
CA VAL A 70 -22.92 -25.14 17.41
C VAL A 70 -23.79 -24.20 16.52
N PRO A 71 -25.08 -23.85 16.81
CA PRO A 71 -26.05 -23.94 15.70
C PRO A 71 -27.10 -22.81 15.53
N ASN A 72 -27.83 -22.95 14.41
CA ASN A 72 -29.26 -22.66 14.25
C ASN A 72 -29.72 -21.20 14.17
N ASN A 73 -30.23 -20.81 13.00
CA ASN A 73 -31.51 -20.10 12.96
C ASN A 73 -32.40 -20.68 11.86
N THR A 74 -33.56 -21.19 12.28
CA THR A 74 -34.55 -21.84 11.42
C THR A 74 -35.73 -20.91 11.27
N ASN A 75 -36.08 -20.52 10.04
CA ASN A 75 -37.48 -20.21 9.72
C ASN A 75 -37.79 -20.40 8.23
N ALA A 76 -38.45 -21.52 7.93
CA ALA A 76 -39.24 -21.68 6.69
C ALA A 76 -40.70 -21.25 6.99
N PRO A 77 -41.58 -21.13 5.98
CA PRO A 77 -42.29 -22.33 5.53
C PRO A 77 -42.38 -22.51 4.01
N GLN A 78 -42.79 -23.72 3.61
CA GLN A 78 -42.87 -24.22 2.24
C GLN A 78 -44.18 -23.84 1.52
N ALA A 79 -44.11 -23.65 0.19
CA ALA A 79 -45.03 -24.17 -0.85
C ALA A 79 -44.53 -23.62 -2.21
N ARG A 80 -44.52 -24.34 -3.34
CA ARG A 80 -45.22 -25.57 -3.76
C ARG A 80 -44.38 -26.31 -4.81
N ALA A 81 -44.64 -27.61 -5.01
CA ALA A 81 -43.87 -28.45 -5.93
C ALA A 81 -44.15 -28.20 -7.42
N GLN A 82 -43.11 -28.36 -8.25
CA GLN A 82 -43.23 -28.99 -9.57
C GLN A 82 -42.03 -29.93 -9.81
N THR A 83 -42.32 -31.21 -9.94
CA THR A 83 -41.39 -32.23 -10.45
C THR A 83 -41.32 -32.11 -11.98
N GLN A 84 -40.13 -31.90 -12.55
CA GLN A 84 -39.91 -32.19 -13.96
C GLN A 84 -38.82 -33.25 -14.15
N THR A 85 -39.28 -34.28 -14.85
CA THR A 85 -38.67 -35.54 -15.24
C THR A 85 -37.27 -35.37 -15.84
N GLN A 86 -36.30 -36.11 -15.29
CA GLN A 86 -34.98 -36.26 -15.91
C GLN A 86 -35.10 -37.21 -17.12
N SER A 87 -34.65 -36.75 -18.29
CA SER A 87 -34.45 -37.60 -19.47
C SER A 87 -32.96 -37.58 -19.83
N PRO A 88 -32.26 -38.73 -19.83
CA PRO A 88 -30.84 -38.79 -20.19
C PRO A 88 -30.70 -38.74 -21.72
N THR A 89 -30.86 -37.56 -22.31
CA THR A 89 -30.47 -37.34 -23.71
C THR A 89 -28.96 -37.36 -23.80
N ILE A 90 -28.42 -38.48 -24.30
CA ILE A 90 -27.02 -38.61 -24.72
C ILE A 90 -26.81 -37.67 -25.90
N ALA A 91 -26.48 -36.41 -25.62
CA ALA A 91 -26.04 -35.47 -26.64
C ALA A 91 -24.69 -35.98 -27.17
N PRO A 92 -24.51 -36.15 -28.50
CA PRO A 92 -23.20 -36.48 -29.04
C PRO A 92 -22.24 -35.35 -28.68
N ASN A 93 -21.22 -35.73 -27.93
CA ASN A 93 -20.23 -34.84 -27.37
C ASN A 93 -19.52 -34.10 -28.51
N SER A 94 -20.03 -32.91 -28.82
CA SER A 94 -19.51 -32.03 -29.87
C SER A 94 -18.26 -31.34 -29.34
N HIS A 95 -17.23 -32.16 -29.10
CA HIS A 95 -15.87 -31.76 -29.38
C HIS A 95 -15.81 -31.44 -30.88
N LYS A 96 -16.30 -30.25 -31.23
CA LYS A 96 -15.86 -29.51 -32.39
C LYS A 96 -14.43 -29.11 -32.06
N GLU A 97 -13.56 -30.10 -32.15
CA GLU A 97 -12.12 -29.96 -32.23
C GLU A 97 -11.89 -29.15 -33.50
N THR A 98 -12.01 -27.83 -33.35
CA THR A 98 -11.55 -26.87 -34.33
C THR A 98 -10.03 -26.92 -34.29
N SER A 99 -9.51 -27.99 -34.88
CA SER A 99 -8.37 -27.98 -35.78
C SER A 99 -8.68 -27.08 -36.98
N ASP A 100 -9.12 -25.85 -36.67
CA ASP A 100 -8.97 -24.71 -37.55
C ASP A 100 -7.48 -24.62 -37.78
N VAL A 101 -7.09 -24.93 -39.02
CA VAL A 101 -5.72 -24.76 -39.50
C VAL A 101 -5.29 -23.37 -39.06
N GLN A 102 -4.36 -23.31 -38.11
CA GLN A 102 -3.92 -22.06 -37.52
C GLN A 102 -3.34 -21.16 -38.62
N ARG A 103 -4.21 -20.33 -39.22
CA ARG A 103 -3.79 -19.02 -39.71
C ARG A 103 -3.42 -18.27 -38.45
N THR A 104 -2.17 -18.44 -38.02
CA THR A 104 -1.59 -17.79 -36.86
C THR A 104 -1.68 -16.28 -37.08
N SER A 105 -2.78 -15.69 -36.61
CA SER A 105 -3.04 -14.27 -36.66
C SER A 105 -2.04 -13.61 -35.73
N TYR A 106 -0.90 -13.22 -36.29
CA TYR A 106 0.26 -12.76 -35.57
C TYR A 106 -0.10 -11.48 -34.81
N THR A 107 -0.07 -11.53 -33.49
CA THR A 107 -0.52 -10.44 -32.61
C THR A 107 0.63 -9.55 -32.20
N ILE A 108 0.34 -8.39 -31.60
CA ILE A 108 1.38 -7.56 -31.00
C ILE A 108 2.15 -8.30 -29.88
N ASP A 109 1.52 -9.26 -29.19
CA ASP A 109 2.19 -10.07 -28.17
C ASP A 109 3.24 -11.02 -28.76
N ASP A 110 2.99 -11.56 -29.96
CA ASP A 110 3.97 -12.37 -30.67
C ASP A 110 5.17 -11.53 -31.14
N VAL A 111 4.92 -10.30 -31.60
CA VAL A 111 5.97 -9.30 -31.91
C VAL A 111 6.78 -8.96 -30.65
N ILE A 112 6.11 -8.66 -29.53
CA ILE A 112 6.77 -8.25 -28.28
C ILE A 112 7.63 -9.39 -27.72
N ARG A 113 7.14 -10.63 -27.76
CA ARG A 113 7.92 -11.82 -27.37
C ARG A 113 9.17 -11.94 -28.24
N LEU A 114 9.02 -11.89 -29.57
CA LEU A 114 10.15 -11.93 -30.49
C LEU A 114 11.14 -10.78 -30.23
N MET A 115 10.66 -9.56 -29.98
CA MET A 115 11.51 -8.39 -29.66
C MET A 115 12.26 -8.47 -28.33
N ARG A 116 11.85 -9.36 -27.40
CA ARG A 116 12.53 -9.62 -26.13
C ARG A 116 13.63 -10.68 -26.23
N GLU A 117 13.54 -11.58 -27.21
CA GLU A 117 14.50 -12.67 -27.42
C GLU A 117 15.76 -12.21 -28.19
N LEU A 118 15.79 -10.95 -28.64
CA LEU A 118 16.82 -10.41 -29.52
C LEU A 118 17.91 -9.63 -28.76
N PRO A 119 19.18 -9.71 -29.20
CA PRO A 119 20.26 -8.94 -28.60
C PRO A 119 20.12 -7.44 -28.90
N ASP A 120 20.12 -6.60 -27.85
CA ASP A 120 19.88 -5.16 -27.96
C ASP A 120 20.86 -4.44 -28.89
N SER A 121 22.08 -4.95 -29.05
CA SER A 121 23.13 -4.34 -29.90
C SER A 121 22.82 -4.29 -31.40
N LYS A 122 21.75 -4.95 -31.87
CA LYS A 122 21.34 -4.97 -33.29
C LYS A 122 19.83 -4.77 -33.49
N LYS A 123 19.13 -4.22 -32.50
CA LYS A 123 17.67 -4.18 -32.42
C LYS A 123 16.99 -3.62 -33.68
N GLU A 124 17.46 -2.47 -34.19
CA GLU A 124 16.92 -1.84 -35.41
C GLU A 124 17.02 -2.73 -36.65
N MET A 125 18.19 -3.35 -36.88
CA MET A 125 18.38 -4.24 -38.02
C MET A 125 17.47 -5.46 -37.92
N VAL A 126 17.27 -6.01 -36.72
CA VAL A 126 16.36 -7.14 -36.56
C VAL A 126 14.89 -6.73 -36.65
N VAL A 127 14.49 -5.54 -36.19
CA VAL A 127 13.15 -4.98 -36.45
C VAL A 127 12.87 -4.92 -37.97
N ILE A 128 13.84 -4.47 -38.77
CA ILE A 128 13.71 -4.44 -40.25
C ILE A 128 13.58 -5.86 -40.84
N ILE A 129 14.34 -6.83 -40.34
CA ILE A 129 14.25 -8.23 -40.77
C ILE A 129 12.90 -8.84 -40.39
N VAL A 130 12.42 -8.61 -39.17
CA VAL A 130 11.10 -9.06 -38.71
C VAL A 130 9.99 -8.41 -39.53
N GLN A 131 10.02 -7.10 -39.76
CA GLN A 131 9.06 -6.39 -40.60
C GLN A 131 8.99 -6.99 -42.02
N LYS A 132 10.15 -7.21 -42.66
CA LYS A 132 10.22 -7.86 -43.98
C LYS A 132 9.71 -9.30 -43.97
N THR A 133 9.93 -10.03 -42.88
CA THR A 133 9.48 -11.42 -42.70
C THR A 133 7.96 -11.49 -42.52
N LEU A 134 7.36 -10.58 -41.75
CA LEU A 134 5.91 -10.48 -41.58
C LEU A 134 5.21 -10.09 -42.90
N LEU A 135 5.77 -9.12 -43.65
CA LEU A 135 5.29 -8.78 -44.99
C LEU A 135 5.37 -9.96 -45.96
N SER A 136 6.48 -10.71 -45.95
CA SER A 136 6.66 -11.94 -46.74
C SER A 136 5.60 -13.00 -46.41
N ALA A 137 5.29 -13.18 -45.11
CA ALA A 137 4.24 -14.07 -44.62
C ALA A 137 2.80 -13.55 -44.87
N LYS A 138 2.63 -12.39 -45.53
CA LYS A 138 1.34 -11.70 -45.77
C LYS A 138 0.58 -11.37 -44.48
N ILE A 139 1.31 -11.09 -43.40
CA ILE A 139 0.74 -10.62 -42.13
C ILE A 139 0.51 -9.11 -42.22
N ASP A 140 -0.68 -8.66 -41.84
CA ASP A 140 -1.02 -7.23 -41.84
C ASP A 140 -0.38 -6.50 -40.65
N ILE A 141 0.59 -5.65 -40.96
CA ILE A 141 1.29 -4.82 -39.98
C ILE A 141 0.39 -3.71 -39.45
N SER A 142 -0.58 -3.22 -40.22
CA SER A 142 -1.51 -2.17 -39.75
C SER A 142 -2.39 -2.73 -38.62
N ALA A 143 -2.94 -3.93 -38.79
CA ALA A 143 -3.69 -4.62 -37.74
C ALA A 143 -2.89 -4.83 -36.44
N ILE A 144 -1.58 -5.10 -36.56
CA ILE A 144 -0.65 -5.23 -35.42
C ILE A 144 -0.42 -3.87 -34.73
N ILE A 145 -0.26 -2.79 -35.50
CA ILE A 145 -0.09 -1.43 -34.96
C ILE A 145 -1.36 -0.98 -34.23
N ASP A 146 -2.54 -1.22 -34.80
CA ASP A 146 -3.81 -0.92 -34.15
C ASP A 146 -3.99 -1.72 -32.85
N ASP A 147 -3.52 -2.97 -32.82
CA ASP A 147 -3.53 -3.80 -31.61
C ASP A 147 -2.55 -3.31 -30.55
N ALA A 148 -1.35 -2.86 -30.98
CA ALA A 148 -0.39 -2.19 -30.11
C ALA A 148 -1.01 -0.94 -29.47
N GLN A 149 -1.69 -0.09 -30.25
CA GLN A 149 -2.33 1.12 -29.73
C GLN A 149 -3.44 0.79 -28.73
N ARG A 150 -4.35 -0.15 -29.06
CA ARG A 150 -5.38 -0.62 -28.12
C ARG A 150 -4.77 -1.16 -26.82
N LYS A 151 -3.64 -1.88 -26.92
CA LYS A 151 -2.93 -2.43 -25.76
C LYS A 151 -2.26 -1.35 -24.93
N VAL A 152 -1.62 -0.36 -25.55
CA VAL A 152 -1.07 0.84 -24.88
C VAL A 152 -2.19 1.56 -24.14
N ASP A 153 -3.29 1.92 -24.81
CA ASP A 153 -4.42 2.64 -24.19
C ASP A 153 -4.99 1.88 -22.98
N LYS A 154 -5.13 0.55 -23.09
CA LYS A 154 -5.58 -0.31 -22.00
C LYS A 154 -4.60 -0.33 -20.83
N LEU A 155 -3.30 -0.47 -21.10
CA LEU A 155 -2.27 -0.52 -20.06
C LEU A 155 -2.09 0.84 -19.38
N THR A 156 -2.14 1.95 -20.11
CA THR A 156 -2.12 3.31 -19.57
C THR A 156 -3.30 3.53 -18.62
N ARG A 157 -4.54 3.23 -19.05
CA ARG A 157 -5.73 3.37 -18.18
C ARG A 157 -5.65 2.51 -16.90
N LEU A 158 -5.10 1.30 -17.00
CA LEU A 158 -4.89 0.44 -15.82
C LEU A 158 -3.79 0.99 -14.91
N ASN A 159 -2.71 1.55 -15.47
CA ASN A 159 -1.65 2.20 -14.72
C ASN A 159 -2.19 3.45 -14.00
N ASP A 160 -2.89 4.34 -14.70
CA ASP A 160 -3.51 5.54 -14.14
C ASP A 160 -4.47 5.20 -12.99
N LYS A 161 -5.30 4.15 -13.16
CA LYS A 161 -6.17 3.65 -12.09
C LYS A 161 -5.35 3.18 -10.88
N ASN A 162 -4.32 2.36 -11.09
CA ASN A 162 -3.49 1.84 -10.01
C ASN A 162 -2.72 2.97 -9.30
N MET A 163 -2.27 3.99 -10.02
CA MET A 163 -1.61 5.17 -9.44
C MET A 163 -2.58 6.03 -8.62
N ALA A 164 -3.84 6.14 -9.02
CA ALA A 164 -4.88 6.80 -8.21
C ALA A 164 -5.18 6.00 -6.92
N GLU A 165 -5.33 4.67 -7.04
CA GLU A 165 -5.56 3.76 -5.92
C GLU A 165 -4.40 3.76 -4.91
N ILE A 166 -3.14 3.83 -5.38
CA ILE A 166 -1.96 3.99 -4.53
C ILE A 166 -2.01 5.29 -3.73
N ARG A 167 -2.34 6.42 -4.36
CA ARG A 167 -2.43 7.72 -3.66
C ARG A 167 -3.51 7.73 -2.59
N GLU A 168 -4.68 7.17 -2.87
CA GLU A 168 -5.77 7.04 -1.89
C GLU A 168 -5.34 6.20 -0.67
N LEU A 169 -4.59 5.11 -0.90
CA LEU A 169 -4.04 4.27 0.16
C LEU A 169 -2.92 4.98 0.94
N GLU A 170 -2.07 5.77 0.27
CA GLU A 170 -1.04 6.59 0.92
C GLU A 170 -1.65 7.66 1.85
N ASP A 171 -2.69 8.37 1.39
CA ASP A 171 -3.45 9.33 2.19
C ASP A 171 -4.11 8.65 3.40
N ALA A 172 -4.72 7.48 3.20
CA ALA A 172 -5.30 6.70 4.29
C ALA A 172 -4.24 6.24 5.32
N ILE A 173 -3.05 5.87 4.88
CA ILE A 173 -1.92 5.53 5.76
C ILE A 173 -1.47 6.76 6.57
N ILE A 174 -1.39 7.94 5.95
CA ILE A 174 -1.04 9.20 6.65
C ILE A 174 -2.07 9.51 7.74
N GLN A 175 -3.36 9.44 7.42
CA GLN A 175 -4.44 9.65 8.40
C GLN A 175 -4.38 8.64 9.55
N LYS A 176 -4.14 7.36 9.26
CA LYS A 176 -4.02 6.33 10.29
C LYS A 176 -2.79 6.48 11.17
N LYS A 177 -1.66 6.97 10.63
CA LYS A 177 -0.48 7.31 11.44
C LYS A 177 -0.77 8.47 12.39
N ALA A 178 -1.36 9.56 11.90
CA ALA A 178 -1.73 10.70 12.74
C ALA A 178 -2.69 10.31 13.88
N GLU A 179 -3.62 9.38 13.64
CA GLU A 179 -4.51 8.83 14.67
C GLU A 179 -3.75 7.95 15.69
N VAL A 180 -2.80 7.13 15.25
CA VAL A 180 -1.93 6.35 16.16
C VAL A 180 -1.07 7.27 17.02
N ASP A 181 -0.50 8.33 16.45
CA ASP A 181 0.31 9.31 17.19
C ASP A 181 -0.55 10.04 18.25
N ARG A 182 -1.79 10.42 17.90
CA ARG A 182 -2.78 11.00 18.83
C ARG A 182 -3.08 10.05 19.99
N LEU A 183 -3.46 8.81 19.68
CA LEU A 183 -3.81 7.81 20.69
C LEU A 183 -2.63 7.42 21.58
N THR A 184 -1.41 7.38 21.03
CA THR A 184 -0.19 7.13 21.80
C THR A 184 0.05 8.24 22.83
N LYS A 185 -0.09 9.50 22.40
CA LYS A 185 0.00 10.65 23.31
C LYS A 185 -1.07 10.61 24.41
N GLU A 186 -2.33 10.34 24.06
CA GLU A 186 -3.43 10.22 25.04
C GLU A 186 -3.19 9.07 26.03
N LEU A 187 -2.60 7.96 25.59
CA LEU A 187 -2.20 6.83 26.43
C LEU A 187 -1.06 7.20 27.38
N ASP A 188 -0.02 7.88 26.90
CA ASP A 188 1.12 8.34 27.72
C ASP A 188 0.66 9.33 28.80
N GLU A 189 -0.19 10.30 28.43
CA GLU A 189 -0.79 11.26 29.37
C GLU A 189 -1.65 10.55 30.43
N THR A 190 -2.52 9.61 30.01
CA THR A 190 -3.38 8.83 30.92
C THR A 190 -2.56 7.95 31.87
N SER A 191 -1.51 7.31 31.35
CA SER A 191 -0.59 6.47 32.13
C SER A 191 0.19 7.29 33.15
N GLY A 192 0.69 8.47 32.76
CA GLY A 192 1.36 9.41 33.65
C GLY A 192 0.45 9.88 34.80
N VAL A 193 -0.79 10.28 34.49
CA VAL A 193 -1.79 10.65 35.52
C VAL A 193 -2.05 9.47 36.46
N LYS A 194 -2.30 8.27 35.92
CA LYS A 194 -2.51 7.06 36.71
C LYS A 194 -1.35 6.81 37.68
N GLN A 195 -0.10 6.87 37.21
CA GLN A 195 1.09 6.64 38.03
C GLN A 195 1.23 7.68 39.16
N ILE A 196 0.89 8.94 38.90
CA ILE A 196 0.89 10.00 39.93
C ILE A 196 -0.17 9.72 41.01
N PHE A 197 -1.38 9.31 40.61
CA PHE A 197 -2.46 8.95 41.54
C PHE A 197 -2.12 7.72 42.38
N GLU A 198 -1.58 6.66 41.78
CA GLU A 198 -1.12 5.46 42.50
C GLU A 198 -0.01 5.80 43.52
N SER A 199 0.95 6.64 43.12
CA SER A 199 2.06 7.07 43.98
C SER A 199 1.57 7.92 45.16
N THR A 200 0.71 8.91 44.92
CA THR A 200 0.19 9.82 45.96
C THR A 200 -0.76 9.10 46.92
N TYR A 201 -1.62 8.22 46.42
CA TYR A 201 -2.49 7.37 47.24
C TYR A 201 -1.68 6.43 48.15
N GLY A 202 -0.64 5.79 47.60
CA GLY A 202 0.27 4.93 48.36
C GLY A 202 1.01 5.68 49.48
N GLN A 203 1.45 6.92 49.24
CA GLN A 203 2.07 7.77 50.26
C GLN A 203 1.09 8.19 51.36
N HIS A 204 -0.15 8.54 51.00
CA HIS A 204 -1.19 8.92 51.98
C HIS A 204 -1.55 7.77 52.93
N MET A 205 -1.62 6.54 52.42
CA MET A 205 -1.90 5.36 53.25
C MET A 205 -0.76 5.04 54.21
N LYS A 206 0.50 5.26 53.79
CA LYS A 206 1.69 5.00 54.62
C LYS A 206 1.90 6.03 55.74
N SER A 207 1.66 7.30 55.43
CA SER A 207 1.79 8.40 56.41
C SER A 207 0.67 8.40 57.47
N THR A 208 -0.53 7.90 57.13
CA THR A 208 -1.65 7.77 58.08
C THR A 208 -1.38 6.73 59.18
N SER A 209 -0.53 5.72 58.93
CA SER A 209 -0.19 4.69 59.93
C SER A 209 0.92 5.07 60.92
N GLU A 210 1.64 6.19 60.70
CA GLU A 210 2.85 6.51 61.48
C GLU A 210 2.70 7.73 62.41
N SER A 211 1.60 8.49 62.32
CA SER A 211 1.33 9.64 63.21
C SER A 211 0.35 9.31 64.35
N LEU A 212 0.72 8.36 65.22
CA LEU A 212 0.17 8.26 66.58
C LEU A 212 1.08 9.05 67.52
N PRO A 213 0.69 10.25 68.00
CA PRO A 213 1.54 11.05 68.87
C PRO A 213 1.63 10.40 70.26
N ASP A 214 2.79 9.83 70.59
CA ASP A 214 3.10 9.34 71.94
C ASP A 214 3.11 10.53 72.93
N LYS A 215 2.05 10.58 73.74
CA LYS A 215 1.75 11.70 74.64
C LYS A 215 2.22 11.38 76.06
N THR A 216 3.49 11.01 76.26
CA THR A 216 3.97 10.64 77.61
C THR A 216 5.46 10.87 77.91
N THR A 217 5.95 12.12 77.80
CA THR A 217 7.24 12.50 78.44
C THR A 217 7.05 13.68 79.40
N PRO A 218 7.06 13.47 80.73
CA PRO A 218 6.96 14.56 81.71
C PRO A 218 8.27 15.37 81.81
N PRO A 219 8.21 16.64 82.24
CA PRO A 219 9.37 17.53 82.29
C PRO A 219 10.35 17.15 83.41
N GLY A 220 11.55 16.68 83.01
CA GLY A 220 12.68 16.43 83.92
C GLY A 220 13.28 17.74 84.45
N ALA A 221 13.55 17.77 85.75
CA ALA A 221 13.93 18.97 86.52
C ALA A 221 15.31 19.58 86.12
N PRO A 222 15.53 20.89 86.37
CA PRO A 222 16.81 21.54 86.10
C PRO A 222 17.93 21.02 87.00
N HIS A 223 19.03 20.56 86.38
CA HIS A 223 20.21 20.03 87.07
C HIS A 223 21.03 21.18 87.71
N MET A 224 20.82 21.41 89.00
CA MET A 224 21.59 22.36 89.80
C MET A 224 23.05 21.88 89.94
N LYS A 225 24.02 22.64 89.42
CA LYS A 225 25.45 22.41 89.69
C LYS A 225 25.83 23.12 90.99
N VAL A 226 26.44 22.40 91.91
CA VAL A 226 26.79 22.88 93.25
C VAL A 226 28.28 22.63 93.47
N PHE A 227 29.03 23.73 93.50
CA PHE A 227 30.49 23.87 93.65
C PHE A 227 31.38 23.30 92.52
#